data_AF-A0A1V9QFA8-F1
#
_entry.id   AF-A0A1V9QFA8-F1
#
_cell.length_a   1.000
_cell.length_b   1.000
_cell.length_c   1.000
_cell.angle_alpha   90.00
_cell.angle_beta   90.00
_cell.angle_gamma   90.00
#
_symmetry.space_group_name_H-M   'P 1'
#
loop_
_entity.id
_entity.type
_entity.pdbx_description
1 polymer ?
#
loop_
_entity_poly.entity_id
_entity_poly.type
_entity_poly.pdbx_seq_one_letter_code
_entity_poly.pdbx_strand_id
1 'polypeptide(L)'
;MIKILFHEQLYSHTIEMIDNPIIVAFVWLVLTDILTGIIKGQKAKHTPDMTNSTKGWYGIAKHILTVYLVLSIYPFFISIDLNYFAQLITIAWGYQYLVSILENLQAMHINVAWIRRIVDGVAKRYLAKAQDDYNPADFD
;
A
#
# COMPACT_ATOMS: atom_id res chain seq x y z
N MET A 1 37.77 19.63 2.88
CA MET A 1 36.40 19.09 2.77
C MET A 1 36.49 17.81 1.95
N ILE A 2 36.32 16.65 2.58
CA ILE A 2 36.38 15.36 1.85
C ILE A 2 35.06 15.24 1.08
N LYS A 3 35.13 15.26 -0.25
CA LYS A 3 33.97 15.07 -1.12
C LYS A 3 33.71 13.57 -1.20
N ILE A 4 32.73 13.10 -0.42
CA ILE A 4 32.28 11.70 -0.49
C ILE A 4 31.74 11.45 -1.91
N LEU A 5 32.06 10.29 -2.48
CA LEU A 5 31.58 9.93 -3.81
C LEU A 5 30.08 9.60 -3.73
N PHE A 6 29.31 9.98 -4.75
CA PHE A 6 27.85 9.82 -4.74
C PHE A 6 27.39 8.39 -4.47
N HIS A 7 28.10 7.38 -4.97
CA HIS A 7 27.75 5.97 -4.75
C HIS A 7 27.95 5.55 -3.28
N GLU A 8 28.93 6.13 -2.57
CA GLU A 8 29.13 5.88 -1.13
C GLU A 8 28.02 6.54 -0.31
N GLN A 9 27.61 7.76 -0.69
CA GLN A 9 26.46 8.45 -0.07
C GLN A 9 25.17 7.66 -0.27
N LEU A 10 24.91 7.20 -1.49
CA LEU A 10 23.74 6.39 -1.82
C LEU A 10 23.72 5.08 -1.03
N TYR A 11 24.88 4.42 -0.90
CA TYR A 11 24.99 3.20 -0.12
C TYR A 11 24.70 3.44 1.37
N SER A 12 25.26 4.50 1.96
CA SER A 12 24.98 4.87 3.36
C SER A 12 23.49 5.09 3.59
N HIS A 13 22.84 5.91 2.76
CA HIS A 13 21.42 6.20 2.87
C HIS A 13 20.54 4.96 2.62
N THR A 14 21.00 4.00 1.82
CA THR A 14 20.29 2.74 1.60
C THR A 14 20.26 1.90 2.89
N ILE A 15 21.36 1.87 3.64
CA ILE A 15 21.44 1.16 4.92
C ILE A 15 20.60 1.88 5.97
N GLU A 16 20.77 3.19 6.12
CA GLU A 16 20.06 4.02 7.09
C GLU A 16 18.53 3.99 6.90
N MET A 17 18.07 3.71 5.68
CA MET A 17 16.66 3.59 5.36
C MET A 17 15.95 2.49 6.18
N ILE A 18 16.63 1.43 6.61
CA ILE A 18 16.02 0.32 7.36
C ILE A 18 15.47 0.77 8.72
N ASP A 19 16.08 1.80 9.32
CA ASP A 19 15.70 2.36 10.61
C ASP A 19 14.70 3.53 10.45
N ASN A 20 14.34 3.89 9.22
CA ASN A 20 13.42 4.99 8.98
C ASN A 20 11.96 4.56 9.24
N PRO A 21 11.25 5.23 10.17
CA PRO A 21 9.90 4.82 10.57
C PRO A 21 8.87 4.93 9.42
N ILE A 22 9.05 5.87 8.48
CA ILE A 22 8.15 6.02 7.33
C ILE A 22 8.29 4.82 6.40
N ILE A 23 9.53 4.37 6.15
CA ILE A 23 9.79 3.20 5.30
C ILE A 23 9.31 1.92 5.97
N VAL A 24 9.59 1.75 7.26
CA VAL A 24 9.11 0.60 8.03
C VAL A 24 7.58 0.55 8.00
N ALA A 25 6.89 1.66 8.25
CA ALA A 25 5.44 1.73 8.17
C ALA A 25 4.90 1.41 6.77
N PHE A 26 5.54 1.94 5.72
CA PHE A 26 5.18 1.65 4.33
C PHE A 26 5.29 0.15 4.02
N VAL A 27 6.40 -0.50 4.37
CA VAL A 27 6.60 -1.94 4.13
C VAL A 27 5.53 -2.76 4.86
N TRP A 28 5.21 -2.42 6.11
CA TRP A 28 4.14 -3.07 6.86
C TRP A 28 2.76 -2.89 6.24
N LEU A 29 2.46 -1.71 5.68
CA LEU A 29 1.22 -1.49 4.93
C LEU A 29 1.16 -2.39 3.69
N VAL A 30 2.24 -2.51 2.92
CA VAL A 30 2.26 -3.40 1.75
C VAL A 30 2.04 -4.86 2.15
N LEU A 31 2.75 -5.33 3.18
CA LEU A 31 2.60 -6.71 3.66
C LEU A 31 1.16 -6.97 4.14
N THR A 32 0.57 -6.02 4.86
CA THR A 32 -0.82 -6.11 5.31
C THR A 32 -1.79 -6.15 4.14
N ASP A 33 -1.58 -5.34 3.11
CA ASP A 33 -2.43 -5.33 1.92
C ASP A 33 -2.38 -6.67 1.18
N ILE A 34 -1.18 -7.23 0.98
CA ILE A 34 -1.03 -8.57 0.40
C ILE A 34 -1.79 -9.61 1.22
N LEU A 35 -1.64 -9.61 2.54
CA LEU A 35 -2.33 -10.57 3.43
C LEU A 35 -3.85 -10.41 3.35
N THR A 36 -4.36 -9.18 3.44
CA THR A 36 -5.80 -8.93 3.34
C THR A 36 -6.36 -9.28 1.97
N GLY A 37 -5.62 -9.04 0.89
CA GLY A 37 -5.99 -9.43 -0.47
C GLY A 37 -6.08 -10.96 -0.64
N ILE A 38 -5.13 -11.71 -0.07
CA ILE A 38 -5.16 -13.19 -0.08
C ILE A 38 -6.37 -13.71 0.70
N ILE A 39 -6.62 -13.20 1.91
CA ILE A 39 -7.75 -13.63 2.75
C ILE A 39 -9.09 -13.32 2.07
N LYS A 40 -9.22 -12.13 1.46
CA LYS A 40 -10.38 -11.75 0.66
C LYS A 40 -10.61 -12.73 -0.48
N GLY A 41 -9.56 -13.05 -1.25
CA GLY A 41 -9.64 -13.99 -2.36
C GLY A 41 -10.10 -15.39 -1.92
N GLN A 42 -9.69 -15.85 -0.74
CA GLN A 42 -10.14 -17.14 -0.18
C GLN A 42 -11.59 -17.14 0.31
N LYS A 43 -12.07 -16.01 0.85
CA LYS A 43 -13.44 -15.89 1.37
C LYS A 43 -14.51 -15.69 0.31
N ALA A 44 -14.12 -15.33 -0.92
CA ALA A 44 -15.04 -15.22 -2.05
C ALA A 44 -15.61 -16.60 -2.44
N LYS A 45 -16.78 -16.97 -1.91
CA LYS A 45 -17.51 -18.20 -2.27
C LYS A 45 -18.37 -17.96 -3.52
N HIS A 46 -18.06 -18.66 -4.62
CA HIS A 46 -18.90 -18.82 -5.82
C HIS A 46 -19.63 -17.55 -6.32
N THR A 47 -18.89 -16.44 -6.39
CA THR A 47 -19.31 -15.20 -7.08
C THR A 47 -18.59 -15.13 -8.44
N PRO A 48 -19.14 -14.46 -9.49
CA PRO A 48 -18.42 -14.18 -10.73
C PRO A 48 -17.03 -13.53 -10.56
N ASP A 49 -16.75 -12.94 -9.39
CA ASP A 49 -15.46 -12.39 -8.97
C ASP A 49 -14.49 -13.39 -8.32
N MET A 50 -14.60 -14.70 -8.63
CA MET A 50 -13.60 -15.67 -8.16
C MET A 50 -12.20 -15.23 -8.60
N THR A 51 -11.30 -15.14 -7.61
CA THR A 51 -9.91 -14.79 -7.86
C THR A 51 -9.26 -15.94 -8.63
N ASN A 52 -9.02 -15.73 -9.92
CA ASN A 52 -8.23 -16.67 -10.72
C ASN A 52 -6.74 -16.49 -10.40
N SER A 53 -5.96 -17.56 -10.47
CA SER A 53 -4.52 -17.61 -10.18
C SER A 53 -3.75 -16.49 -10.92
N THR A 54 -4.08 -16.22 -12.18
CA THR A 54 -3.46 -15.14 -12.96
C THR A 54 -3.70 -13.73 -12.38
N LYS A 55 -4.93 -13.46 -11.89
CA LYS A 55 -5.25 -12.17 -11.24
C LYS A 55 -4.51 -12.03 -9.90
N GLY A 56 -4.42 -13.12 -9.14
CA GLY A 56 -3.66 -13.16 -7.87
C GLY A 56 -2.17 -12.88 -8.08
N TRP A 57 -1.53 -13.57 -9.03
CA TRP A 57 -0.12 -13.35 -9.36
C TRP A 57 0.17 -11.95 -9.86
N TYR A 58 -0.71 -11.39 -10.68
CA TYR A 58 -0.58 -10.02 -11.16
C TYR A 58 -0.67 -8.99 -10.03
N GLY A 59 -1.57 -9.19 -9.06
CA GLY A 59 -1.65 -8.35 -7.86
C GLY A 59 -0.36 -8.38 -7.04
N ILE A 60 0.16 -9.58 -6.76
CA ILE A 60 1.43 -9.75 -6.04
C ILE A 60 2.59 -9.07 -6.78
N ALA A 61 2.69 -9.23 -8.10
CA ALA A 61 3.73 -8.61 -8.90
C ALA A 61 3.68 -7.07 -8.83
N LYS A 62 2.49 -6.46 -8.83
CA LYS A 62 2.34 -5.01 -8.65
C LYS A 62 2.86 -4.54 -7.30
N HIS A 63 2.58 -5.29 -6.23
CA HIS A 63 3.04 -4.93 -4.90
C HIS A 63 4.57 -5.01 -4.80
N ILE A 64 5.18 -6.08 -5.31
CA ILE A 64 6.64 -6.25 -5.36
C ILE A 64 7.29 -5.11 -6.15
N LEU A 65 6.76 -4.80 -7.34
CA LEU A 65 7.28 -3.71 -8.17
C LEU A 65 7.20 -2.36 -7.44
N THR A 66 6.08 -2.08 -6.78
CA THR A 66 5.88 -0.82 -6.05
C THR A 66 6.86 -0.70 -4.90
N VAL A 67 7.05 -1.76 -4.10
CA VAL A 67 8.05 -1.77 -3.02
C VAL A 67 9.45 -1.57 -3.56
N TYR A 68 9.83 -2.29 -4.62
CA TYR A 68 11.13 -2.16 -5.25
C TYR A 68 11.40 -0.72 -5.70
N LEU A 69 10.42 -0.08 -6.35
CA LEU A 69 10.53 1.31 -6.81
C LEU A 69 10.71 2.28 -5.63
N VAL A 70 9.86 2.19 -4.60
CA VAL A 70 9.94 3.10 -3.44
C VAL A 70 11.27 2.93 -2.72
N LEU A 71 11.69 1.70 -2.43
CA LEU A 71 12.95 1.43 -1.72
C LEU A 71 14.20 1.80 -2.54
N SER A 72 14.12 1.78 -3.86
CA SER A 72 15.25 2.18 -4.72
C SER A 72 15.32 3.71 -4.88
N ILE A 73 14.18 4.38 -5.00
CA ILE A 73 14.09 5.82 -5.23
C ILE A 73 14.33 6.61 -3.93
N TYR A 74 13.92 6.09 -2.78
CA TYR A 74 14.03 6.79 -1.51
C TYR A 74 15.47 7.22 -1.18
N PRO A 75 16.48 6.32 -1.07
CA PRO A 75 17.84 6.72 -0.73
C PRO A 75 18.48 7.58 -1.83
N PHE A 76 18.04 7.45 -3.09
CA PHE A 76 18.46 8.32 -4.18
C PHE A 76 18.03 9.77 -3.95
N PHE A 77 16.77 10.01 -3.61
CA PHE A 77 16.26 11.35 -3.30
C PHE A 77 16.88 11.95 -2.03
N ILE A 78 17.15 11.13 -1.00
CA ILE A 78 17.90 11.59 0.16
C ILE A 78 19.31 12.06 -0.25
N SER A 79 19.98 11.32 -1.14
CA SER A 79 21.35 11.61 -1.57
C SER A 79 21.51 12.88 -2.42
N ILE A 80 20.40 13.46 -2.92
CA ILE A 80 20.38 14.71 -3.66
C ILE A 80 19.63 15.82 -2.91
N ASP A 81 19.53 15.71 -1.58
CA ASP A 81 18.90 16.67 -0.67
C ASP A 81 17.39 16.89 -0.89
N LEU A 82 16.70 15.94 -1.54
CA LEU A 82 15.24 15.96 -1.75
C LEU A 82 14.50 15.17 -0.66
N ASN A 83 14.88 15.38 0.60
CA ASN A 83 14.38 14.62 1.75
C ASN A 83 12.86 14.67 1.90
N TYR A 84 12.28 15.86 1.77
CA TYR A 84 10.83 16.04 1.87
C TYR A 84 10.08 15.29 0.75
N PHE A 85 10.62 15.31 -0.46
CA PHE A 85 10.02 14.65 -1.61
C PHE A 85 10.05 13.12 -1.47
N ALA A 86 11.16 12.57 -0.97
CA ALA A 86 11.29 11.13 -0.66
C ALA A 86 10.23 10.66 0.34
N GLN A 87 10.03 11.43 1.42
CA GLN A 87 9.01 11.15 2.43
C GLN A 87 7.60 11.27 1.86
N LEU A 88 7.31 12.34 1.12
CA LEU A 88 5.98 12.59 0.56
C LEU A 88 5.54 11.46 -0.38
N ILE A 89 6.41 11.02 -1.29
CA ILE A 89 6.10 9.91 -2.22
C ILE A 89 5.87 8.62 -1.45
N THR A 90 6.70 8.31 -0.46
CA THR A 90 6.55 7.09 0.35
C THR A 90 5.24 7.09 1.12
N ILE A 91 4.86 8.22 1.72
CA ILE A 91 3.59 8.39 2.42
C ILE A 91 2.42 8.30 1.45
N ALA A 92 2.51 8.93 0.27
CA ALA A 92 1.45 8.88 -0.74
C ALA A 92 1.20 7.44 -1.22
N TRP A 93 2.25 6.67 -1.48
CA TRP A 93 2.10 5.24 -1.77
C TRP A 93 1.55 4.47 -0.57
N GLY A 94 2.05 4.71 0.64
CA GLY A 94 1.52 4.11 1.86
C GLY A 94 0.02 4.37 2.05
N TYR A 95 -0.45 5.57 1.73
CA TYR A 95 -1.87 5.90 1.75
C TYR A 95 -2.69 5.06 0.76
N GLN A 96 -2.19 4.83 -0.45
CA GLN A 96 -2.85 3.94 -1.42
C GLN A 96 -2.98 2.51 -0.89
N TYR A 97 -1.96 2.02 -0.19
CA TYR A 97 -2.02 0.73 0.49
C TYR A 97 -3.03 0.70 1.63
N LEU A 98 -3.13 1.77 2.43
CA LEU A 98 -4.15 1.88 3.47
C LEU A 98 -5.57 1.82 2.89
N VAL A 99 -5.81 2.53 1.78
CA VAL A 99 -7.07 2.49 1.03
C VAL A 99 -7.37 1.07 0.54
N SER A 100 -6.41 0.39 -0.08
CA SER A 100 -6.56 -0.99 -0.57
C SER A 100 -6.87 -1.99 0.56
N ILE A 101 -6.20 -1.87 1.70
CA ILE A 101 -6.49 -2.68 2.90
C ILE A 101 -7.95 -2.51 3.34
N LEU A 102 -8.42 -1.26 3.41
CA LEU A 102 -9.80 -0.96 3.80
C LEU A 102 -10.81 -1.56 2.81
N GLU A 103 -10.56 -1.44 1.50
CA GLU A 103 -11.39 -2.09 0.47
C GLU A 103 -11.40 -3.62 0.63
N ASN A 104 -10.25 -4.21 0.97
CA ASN A 104 -10.15 -5.65 1.19
C ASN A 104 -10.91 -6.10 2.43
N LEU A 105 -10.80 -5.36 3.54
CA LEU A 105 -11.52 -5.62 4.79
C LEU A 105 -13.03 -5.47 4.64
N GLN A 106 -13.51 -4.45 3.92
CA GLN A 106 -14.93 -4.25 3.66
C GLN A 106 -15.52 -5.42 2.86
N ALA A 107 -14.81 -5.88 1.82
CA ALA A 107 -15.24 -7.00 0.98
C ALA A 107 -15.22 -8.37 1.69
N MET A 108 -14.52 -8.50 2.83
CA MET A 108 -14.45 -9.75 3.58
C MET A 108 -15.71 -10.08 4.41
N HIS A 109 -16.67 -9.17 4.51
CA HIS A 109 -17.91 -9.31 5.31
C HIS A 109 -17.64 -9.93 6.68
N ILE A 110 -16.77 -9.29 7.48
CA ILE A 110 -16.28 -9.79 8.77
C ILE A 110 -17.47 -10.13 9.70
N ASN A 111 -17.56 -11.40 10.14
CA ASN A 111 -18.62 -11.91 11.03
C ASN A 111 -18.54 -11.39 12.48
N VAL A 112 -17.55 -10.55 12.80
CA VAL A 112 -17.39 -9.93 14.11
C VAL A 112 -18.01 -8.53 14.05
N ALA A 113 -19.20 -8.38 14.66
CA ALA A 113 -20.04 -7.19 14.50
C ALA A 113 -19.36 -5.87 14.88
N TRP A 114 -18.56 -5.86 15.96
CA TRP A 114 -17.88 -4.65 16.40
C TRP A 114 -16.73 -4.24 15.46
N ILE A 115 -15.97 -5.20 14.92
CA ILE A 115 -14.93 -4.94 13.91
C ILE A 115 -15.55 -4.44 12.62
N ARG A 116 -16.63 -5.10 12.18
CA ARG A 116 -17.35 -4.73 10.96
C ARG A 116 -17.84 -3.29 11.01
N ARG A 117 -18.42 -2.84 12.13
CA ARG A 117 -18.86 -1.45 12.31
C ARG A 117 -17.73 -0.44 12.18
N ILE A 118 -16.54 -0.75 12.72
CA ILE A 118 -15.37 0.13 12.61
C ILE A 118 -14.92 0.20 11.16
N VAL A 119 -14.75 -0.96 10.51
CA VAL A 119 -14.31 -1.03 9.10
C VAL A 119 -15.30 -0.31 8.19
N ASP A 120 -16.60 -0.59 8.30
CA ASP A 120 -17.64 0.04 7.48
C ASP A 120 -17.72 1.56 7.72
N GLY A 121 -17.56 2.01 8.98
CA GLY A 121 -17.58 3.43 9.33
C GLY A 121 -16.37 4.19 8.79
N VAL A 122 -15.18 3.59 8.84
CA VAL A 122 -13.96 4.16 8.25
C VAL A 122 -14.05 4.14 6.72
N ALA A 123 -14.51 3.03 6.14
CA ALA A 123 -14.72 2.90 4.70
C ALA A 123 -15.65 3.99 4.17
N LYS A 124 -16.85 4.16 4.76
CA LYS A 124 -17.80 5.22 4.35
C LYS A 124 -17.21 6.64 4.40
N ARG A 125 -16.24 6.87 5.28
CA ARG A 125 -15.64 8.20 5.45
C ARG A 125 -14.50 8.49 4.47
N TYR A 126 -13.76 7.47 4.06
CA TYR A 126 -12.50 7.64 3.31
C TYR A 126 -12.48 6.92 1.95
N LEU A 127 -13.42 6.02 1.68
CA LEU A 127 -13.55 5.30 0.41
C LEU A 127 -14.77 5.81 -0.35
N ALA A 128 -14.54 6.44 -1.50
CA ALA A 128 -15.62 6.88 -2.38
C ALA A 128 -16.58 5.73 -2.73
N LYS A 129 -16.04 4.54 -3.03
CA LYS A 129 -16.83 3.34 -3.36
C LYS A 129 -17.74 2.83 -2.23
N ALA A 130 -17.52 3.27 -1.00
CA ALA A 130 -18.32 2.86 0.16
C ALA A 130 -19.43 3.87 0.50
N GLN A 131 -19.43 5.05 -0.13
CA GLN A 131 -20.41 6.10 0.12
C GLN A 131 -21.73 5.78 -0.59
N ASP A 132 -22.85 6.17 0.03
CA ASP A 132 -24.19 5.80 -0.43
C ASP A 132 -24.59 6.53 -1.74
N ASP A 133 -23.86 7.56 -2.13
CA ASP A 133 -24.00 8.36 -3.36
C ASP A 133 -23.06 7.91 -4.50
N TYR A 134 -22.30 6.83 -4.30
CA TYR A 134 -21.42 6.30 -5.34
C TYR A 134 -22.21 5.64 -6.47
N ASN A 135 -22.20 6.26 -7.66
CA ASN A 135 -22.69 5.67 -8.90
C ASN A 135 -21.50 5.34 -9.82
N PRO A 136 -21.27 4.05 -10.17
CA PRO A 136 -20.18 3.66 -11.06
C PRO A 136 -20.23 4.36 -12.43
N ALA A 137 -21.44 4.69 -12.92
CA ALA A 137 -21.64 5.32 -14.22
C ALA A 137 -21.17 6.79 -14.31
N ASP A 138 -20.81 7.41 -13.19
CA ASP A 138 -20.32 8.79 -13.16
C ASP A 138 -18.80 8.89 -13.46
N PHE A 139 -18.11 7.76 -13.61
CA PHE A 139 -16.65 7.67 -13.74
C PHE A 139 -16.16 6.83 -14.93
N ASP A 140 -17.08 6.42 -15.82
CA ASP A 140 -16.82 5.77 -17.12
C ASP A 140 -16.92 6.77 -18.28
#